data_AF-A0A919XK56-F1
#
_entry.id   AF-A0A919XK56-F1
#
_cell.length_a   1.000
_cell.length_b   1.000
_cell.length_c   1.000
_cell.angle_alpha   90.00
_cell.angle_beta   90.00
_cell.angle_gamma   90.00
#
_symmetry.space_group_name_H-M   'P 1'
#
loop_
_entity.id
_entity.type
_entity.pdbx_description
1 polymer ?
#
loop_
_entity_poly.entity_id
_entity_poly.type
_entity_poly.pdbx_seq_one_letter_code
_entity_poly.pdbx_strand_id
1 'polypeptide(L)' 'MNPNEIRRKMALALQKERRLLAEHKYIEALDARAEYRKYRRELTGTWGDGDLIQPREAALA' A
#
# COMPACT_ATOMS: atom_id res chain seq x y z
N MET A 1 -12.42 2.75 10.68
CA MET A 1 -11.09 3.20 11.14
C MET A 1 -10.86 4.61 10.59
N ASN A 2 -10.25 5.52 11.35
CA ASN A 2 -10.05 6.89 10.88
C ASN A 2 -9.04 6.89 9.69
N PRO A 3 -9.28 7.63 8.59
CA PRO A 3 -8.32 7.73 7.47
C PRO A 3 -6.88 8.05 7.88
N ASN A 4 -6.68 8.85 8.93
CA ASN A 4 -5.36 9.17 9.46
C ASN A 4 -4.68 7.96 10.12
N GLU A 5 -5.44 7.08 10.76
CA GLU A 5 -4.91 5.84 11.33
C GLU A 5 -4.49 4.87 10.22
N ILE A 6 -5.28 4.78 9.14
CA ILE A 6 -4.94 3.95 7.98
C ILE A 6 -3.65 4.44 7.33
N ARG A 7 -3.51 5.77 7.11
CA ARG A 7 -2.27 6.37 6.60
C ARG A 7 -1.06 6.09 7.49
N ARG A 8 -1.23 6.15 8.82
CA ARG A 8 -0.17 5.80 9.77
C ARG A 8 0.25 4.33 9.62
N LYS A 9 -0.71 3.40 9.52
CA LYS A 9 -0.41 1.98 9.29
C LYS A 9 0.29 1.73 7.95
N MET A 10 -0.12 2.44 6.89
CA MET A 10 0.57 2.40 5.60
C MET A 10 2.05 2.85 5.72
N ALA A 11 2.30 3.95 6.42
CA ALA A 11 3.66 4.45 6.62
C ALA A 11 4.53 3.46 7.42
N LEU A 12 3.97 2.84 8.46
CA LEU A 12 4.65 1.82 9.25
C LEU A 12 4.99 0.57 8.42
N ALA A 13 4.07 0.11 7.57
CA ALA A 13 4.31 -1.01 6.67
C ALA A 13 5.46 -0.74 5.69
N LEU A 14 5.53 0.48 5.13
CA LEU A 14 6.65 0.90 4.26
C LEU A 14 7.99 1.01 5.00
N GLN A 15 7.98 1.52 6.23
CA GLN A 15 9.19 1.57 7.07
C GLN A 15 9.69 0.15 7.39
N LYS A 16 8.77 -0.76 7.71
CA LYS A 16 9.06 -2.19 7.96
C LYS A 16 9.63 -2.87 6.71
N GLU A 17 9.00 -2.68 5.55
CA GLU A 17 9.51 -3.18 4.25
C GLU A 17 10.96 -2.72 4.01
N ARG A 18 11.23 -1.42 4.12
CA ARG A 18 12.58 -0.85 3.91
C ARG A 18 13.61 -1.45 4.85
N ARG A 19 13.28 -1.60 6.13
CA ARG A 19 14.16 -2.22 7.13
C ARG A 19 14.46 -3.68 6.76
N LEU A 20 13.45 -4.45 6.39
CA LEU A 20 13.59 -5.87 6.06
C LEU A 20 14.40 -6.08 4.76
N LEU A 21 14.23 -5.21 3.77
CA LEU A 21 15.07 -5.21 2.57
C LEU A 21 16.54 -4.93 2.88
N ALA A 22 16.82 -3.98 3.79
CA ALA A 22 18.19 -3.71 4.24
C ALA A 22 18.80 -4.88 5.04
N GLU A 23 17.96 -5.69 5.69
CA GLU A 23 18.35 -6.91 6.40
C GLU A 23 18.37 -8.16 5.49
N HIS A 24 18.16 -8.02 4.18
CA HIS A 24 18.04 -9.11 3.20
C HIS A 24 16.93 -10.14 3.52
N LYS A 25 15.92 -9.74 4.29
CA LYS A 25 14.74 -10.54 4.66
C LYS A 25 13.63 -10.37 3.63
N TYR A 26 13.81 -10.98 2.48
CA TYR A 26 12.98 -10.71 1.30
C TYR A 26 11.53 -11.18 1.45
N ILE A 27 11.28 -12.33 2.08
CA ILE A 27 9.93 -12.87 2.26
C ILE A 27 9.12 -11.97 3.19
N GLU A 28 9.70 -11.57 4.31
CA GLU A 28 9.05 -10.69 5.28
C GLU A 28 8.86 -9.28 4.72
N ALA A 29 9.77 -8.81 3.85
CA ALA A 29 9.60 -7.55 3.15
C ALA A 29 8.37 -7.60 2.21
N LEU A 30 8.15 -8.73 1.52
CA LEU A 30 6.94 -8.94 0.70
C LEU A 30 5.67 -8.96 1.56
N ASP A 31 5.72 -9.54 2.76
CA ASP A 31 4.60 -9.51 3.70
C ASP A 31 4.28 -8.08 4.16
N ALA A 32 5.29 -7.29 4.51
CA ALA A 32 5.12 -5.87 4.84
C ALA A 32 4.53 -5.08 3.66
N ARG A 33 4.93 -5.41 2.43
CA ARG A 33 4.35 -4.83 1.22
C ARG A 33 2.89 -5.24 0.99
N ALA A 34 2.52 -6.46 1.36
CA ALA A 34 1.13 -6.93 1.33
C ALA A 34 0.26 -6.18 2.37
N GLU A 35 0.78 -5.96 3.58
CA GLU A 35 0.13 -5.13 4.62
C GLU A 35 -0.14 -3.70 4.10
N TYR A 36 0.85 -3.06 3.46
CA TYR A 36 0.66 -1.75 2.85
C TYR A 36 -0.49 -1.75 1.81
N ARG A 37 -0.51 -2.74 0.91
CA ARG A 37 -1.55 -2.87 -0.12
C ARG A 37 -2.93 -3.07 0.51
N LYS A 38 -3.03 -3.85 1.58
CA LYS A 38 -4.27 -4.01 2.35
C LYS A 38 -4.76 -2.66 2.90
N TYR A 39 -3.90 -1.90 3.58
CA TYR A 39 -4.30 -0.60 4.13
C TYR A 39 -4.63 0.42 3.05
N ARG A 40 -3.93 0.39 1.90
CA ARG A 40 -4.27 1.24 0.76
C ARG A 40 -5.68 0.95 0.26
N ARG A 41 -6.05 -0.33 0.10
CA ARG A 41 -7.40 -0.77 -0.30
C ARG A 41 -8.45 -0.34 0.72
N GLU A 42 -8.15 -0.48 2.02
CA GLU A 42 -9.03 0.02 3.09
C GLU A 42 -9.22 1.55 3.04
N LEU A 43 -8.20 2.31 2.65
CA LEU A 43 -8.26 3.76 2.53
C LEU A 43 -9.04 4.21 1.28
N THR A 44 -8.85 3.55 0.14
CA THR A 44 -9.45 3.95 -1.14
C THR A 44 -10.82 3.30 -1.38
N GLY A 45 -11.19 2.28 -0.59
CA GLY A 45 -12.42 1.51 -0.77
C GLY A 45 -12.41 0.62 -2.02
N THR A 46 -11.28 0.53 -2.74
CA THR A 46 -11.16 -0.25 -3.97
C THR A 46 -10.67 -1.67 -3.69
N TRP A 47 -11.54 -2.64 -3.95
CA TRP A 47 -11.23 -4.08 -3.88
C TRP A 47 -10.89 -4.60 -5.27
N GLY A 48 -9.61 -4.57 -5.65
CA GLY A 48 -9.11 -5.16 -6.89
C GLY A 48 -7.82 -4.53 -7.39
N ASP A 49 -7.05 -5.27 -8.19
CA ASP A 49 -5.86 -4.75 -8.89
C ASP A 49 -6.23 -3.97 -10.17
N GLY A 50 -7.53 -3.85 -10.48
CA GLY A 50 -8.03 -3.19 -11.69
C GLY A 50 -7.81 -1.67 -11.76
N ASP A 51 -7.65 -1.00 -10.62
CA ASP A 51 -7.54 0.47 -10.57
C ASP A 51 -6.10 0.99 -10.36
N LEU A 52 -5.11 0.10 -10.34
CA LEU A 52 -3.70 0.52 -10.35
C LEU A 52 -3.29 1.17 -11.68
N ILE A 53 -4.12 1.01 -12.72
CA ILE A 53 -4.01 1.67 -14.01
C ILE A 53 -5.29 2.49 -14.20
N GLN A 54 -5.39 3.65 -13.55
CA GLN A 54 -6.25 4.69 -14.12
C GLN A 54 -5.48 5.31 -15.28
N PRO A 55 -5.88 5.11 -16.55
CA PRO A 55 -5.30 5.88 -17.64
C PRO A 55 -5.62 7.36 -17.36
N ARG A 56 -4.61 8.21 -17.55
CA ARG A 56 -4.64 9.66 -17.40
C ARG A 56 -5.69 10.37 -18.29
N GLU A 57 -6.59 9.64 -18.92
CA GLU A 57 -7.52 10.09 -19.96
C GLU A 57 -8.89 10.52 -19.42
N ALA A 58 -9.27 10.17 -18.18
CA ALA A 58 -10.55 10.61 -17.60
C ALA A 58 -10.57 12.09 -17.15
N ALA A 59 -9.49 12.85 -17.37
CA ALA A 59 -9.37 14.25 -16.93
C ALA A 59 -9.60 15.29 -18.06
N LEU A 60 -10.00 14.87 -19.26
CA LEU A 60 -10.14 15.76 -20.43
C LEU A 60 -11.46 15.59 -21.23
N ALA A 61 -12.54 15.10 -20.60
CA ALA A 61 -13.88 15.10 -21.20
C ALA A 61 -14.78 16.17 -20.57
#